data_AF-A0AAN8A3N4-F1
#
_entry.id   AF-A0AAN8A3N4-F1
#
_cell.length_a   1.000
_cell.length_b   1.000
_cell.length_c   1.000
_cell.angle_alpha   90.00
_cell.angle_beta   90.00
_cell.angle_gamma   90.00
#
_symmetry.space_group_name_H-M   'P 1'
#
loop_
_entity.id
_entity.type
_entity.pdbx_description
1 polymer ?
#
loop_
_entity_poly.entity_id
_entity_poly.type
_entity_poly.pdbx_seq_one_letter_code
_entity_poly.pdbx_strand_id
1 'polypeptide(L)'
;MPTTPSQTLNTAVANLQECGPILSVIRLQLDDNWSGSNAALARCENKIDDVRVFVSQACDRLRRLGPELKENEDHLVRRGDAYKLDCSTLQDEVKQLTGNLSQAARRGDDLQQRLEHKQDDLRHARIRITEGEQTIDELKAQLRTANNQIEQLTNAAARQAPPPSPTRLDPSSAGDRPSTDSGFDDGSSAIPADRTRQAIALGLLDTANTEFRRGHYLKADAAFVEVHKMVRQLPSSLQQAFDTSDIAYHRAVCRAEAGTNAEAESKLESFLQSHDKSTRRQRAQITHLLARTHVKLGRLDVALEYSCSAVGQWHEIDPSCDQHFDAVALLVRILHLQVKPLKALAVIDKCPENRKDYVRSKYSNLLSTVAIQATGGRMPPTQPDAPQPGVSDGRPPRLQVPSTARPRPGAGSIVSGTTNTSTASKRAERYKQLPLLFRMALT
;
A
#
# COMPACT_ATOMS: atom_id res chain seq x y z
N MET A 1 -25.04 31.86 19.17
CA MET A 1 -23.73 31.67 18.51
C MET A 1 -22.79 32.71 19.10
N PRO A 2 -21.68 32.31 19.74
CA PRO A 2 -20.70 33.28 20.24
C PRO A 2 -20.10 34.05 19.05
N THR A 3 -20.15 35.38 19.10
CA THR A 3 -19.52 36.25 18.11
C THR A 3 -18.01 36.06 18.17
N THR A 4 -17.36 35.83 17.03
CA THR A 4 -15.90 35.67 17.00
C THR A 4 -15.22 37.02 17.32
N PRO A 5 -14.01 37.03 17.90
CA PRO A 5 -13.29 38.28 18.19
C PRO A 5 -13.12 39.17 16.95
N SER A 6 -12.97 38.56 15.76
CA SER A 6 -12.95 39.28 14.49
C SER A 6 -14.29 39.96 14.16
N GLN A 7 -15.43 39.33 14.46
CA GLN A 7 -16.75 39.94 14.28
C GLN A 7 -16.96 41.12 15.23
N THR A 8 -16.56 40.97 16.50
CA THR A 8 -16.67 42.04 17.50
C THR A 8 -15.81 43.25 17.12
N LEU A 9 -14.59 43.03 16.61
CA LEU A 9 -13.70 44.08 16.10
C LEU A 9 -14.32 44.79 14.89
N ASN A 10 -14.79 44.02 13.90
CA ASN A 10 -15.41 44.59 12.70
C ASN A 10 -16.65 45.44 13.03
N THR A 11 -17.42 45.04 14.04
CA THR A 11 -18.58 45.82 14.49
C THR A 11 -18.15 47.11 15.18
N ALA A 12 -17.08 47.10 15.98
CA ALA A 12 -16.54 48.33 16.58
C ALA A 12 -16.00 49.30 15.52
N VAL A 13 -15.34 48.77 14.48
CA VAL A 13 -14.87 49.56 13.33
C VAL A 13 -16.04 50.17 12.57
N ALA A 14 -17.10 49.42 12.32
CA ALA A 14 -18.31 49.93 11.66
C ALA A 14 -18.95 51.09 12.46
N ASN A 15 -19.10 50.95 13.77
CA ASN A 15 -19.61 52.02 14.63
C ASN A 15 -18.77 53.31 14.56
N LEU A 16 -17.44 53.18 14.46
CA LEU A 16 -16.54 54.32 14.32
C LEU A 16 -16.61 54.94 12.92
N GLN A 17 -16.84 54.14 11.88
CA GLN A 17 -17.01 54.64 10.51
C GLN A 17 -18.26 55.51 10.36
N GLU A 18 -19.35 55.17 11.07
CA GLU A 18 -20.60 55.97 11.09
C GLU A 18 -20.41 57.37 11.72
N CYS A 19 -19.40 57.55 12.57
CA CYS A 19 -19.12 58.86 13.18
C CYS A 19 -18.64 59.89 12.15
N GLY A 20 -17.92 59.46 11.10
CA GLY A 20 -17.31 60.36 10.10
C GLY A 20 -18.32 61.19 9.29
N PRO A 21 -19.35 60.56 8.69
CA PRO A 21 -20.44 61.28 8.04
C PRO A 21 -21.21 62.20 8.99
N ILE A 22 -21.52 61.74 10.21
CA ILE A 22 -22.28 62.54 11.19
C ILE A 22 -21.53 63.82 11.58
N LEU A 23 -20.23 63.71 11.88
CA LEU A 23 -19.37 64.85 12.19
C LEU A 23 -19.25 65.83 11.02
N SER A 24 -19.21 65.30 9.79
CA SER A 24 -19.18 66.12 8.57
C SER A 24 -20.47 66.94 8.42
N VAL A 25 -21.64 66.34 8.69
CA VAL A 25 -22.91 67.07 8.66
C VAL A 25 -23.01 68.09 9.79
N ILE A 26 -22.52 67.78 11.00
CA ILE A 26 -22.45 68.76 12.10
C ILE A 26 -21.63 69.98 11.68
N ARG A 27 -20.45 69.75 11.08
CA ARG A 27 -19.57 70.83 10.60
C ARG A 27 -20.27 71.73 9.57
N LEU A 28 -20.84 71.13 8.52
CA LEU A 28 -21.61 71.87 7.50
C LEU A 28 -22.75 72.68 8.12
N GLN A 29 -23.49 72.09 9.06
CA GLN A 29 -24.60 72.77 9.73
C GLN A 29 -24.15 73.94 10.61
N LEU A 30 -22.96 73.87 11.20
CA LEU A 30 -22.37 74.96 11.98
C LEU A 30 -21.82 76.08 11.08
N ASP A 31 -21.20 75.72 9.95
CA ASP A 31 -20.68 76.68 8.95
C ASP A 31 -21.85 77.47 8.30
N ASP A 32 -22.97 76.80 8.00
CA ASP A 32 -24.14 77.42 7.35
C ASP A 32 -25.03 78.25 8.29
N ASN A 33 -25.05 77.96 9.60
CA ASN A 33 -25.98 78.57 10.57
C ASN A 33 -25.31 79.52 11.57
N TRP A 34 -24.19 80.14 11.19
CA TRP A 34 -23.51 81.17 12.00
C TRP A 34 -24.41 82.36 12.40
N SER A 35 -25.63 82.45 11.86
CA SER A 35 -26.67 83.45 12.18
C SER A 35 -27.45 83.20 13.49
N GLY A 36 -27.14 82.17 14.29
CA GLY A 36 -27.68 82.01 15.66
C GLY A 36 -29.03 81.28 15.75
N SER A 37 -29.34 80.37 14.81
CA SER A 37 -30.57 79.58 14.86
C SER A 37 -30.51 78.45 15.91
N ASN A 38 -31.25 78.61 17.02
CA ASN A 38 -31.35 77.60 18.10
C ASN A 38 -31.77 76.21 17.60
N ALA A 39 -32.58 76.12 16.54
CA ALA A 39 -33.01 74.85 15.98
C ALA A 39 -31.88 74.07 15.27
N ALA A 40 -30.89 74.78 14.71
CA ALA A 40 -29.72 74.14 14.11
C ALA A 40 -28.78 73.59 15.20
N LEU A 41 -28.59 74.36 16.27
CA LEU A 41 -27.83 73.96 17.46
C LEU A 41 -28.40 72.68 18.10
N ALA A 42 -29.72 72.61 18.32
CA ALA A 42 -30.38 71.42 18.86
C ALA A 42 -30.20 70.17 17.95
N ARG A 43 -30.15 70.33 16.63
CA ARG A 43 -29.87 69.22 15.70
C ARG A 43 -28.42 68.76 15.77
N CYS A 44 -27.47 69.69 15.93
CA CYS A 44 -26.06 69.37 16.14
C CYS A 44 -25.84 68.65 17.47
N GLU A 45 -26.51 69.06 18.55
CA GLU A 45 -26.46 68.40 19.86
C GLU A 45 -26.93 66.94 19.78
N ASN A 46 -28.09 66.68 19.18
CA ASN A 46 -28.58 65.31 19.01
C ASN A 46 -27.59 64.42 18.23
N LYS A 47 -26.95 64.96 17.18
CA LYS A 47 -25.94 64.23 16.42
C LYS A 47 -24.64 64.00 17.19
N ILE A 48 -24.26 64.94 18.07
CA ILE A 48 -23.14 64.77 18.99
C ILE A 48 -23.45 63.63 19.97
N ASP A 49 -24.68 63.55 20.47
CA ASP A 49 -25.11 62.44 21.32
C ASP A 49 -25.08 61.09 20.57
N ASP A 50 -25.49 61.05 19.30
CA ASP A 50 -25.35 59.85 18.46
C ASP A 50 -23.88 59.40 18.34
N VAL A 51 -22.97 60.34 18.02
CA VAL A 51 -21.52 60.06 17.96
C VAL A 51 -21.00 59.57 19.31
N ARG A 52 -21.44 60.18 20.41
CA ARG A 52 -21.05 59.77 21.76
C ARG A 52 -21.47 58.34 22.04
N VAL A 53 -22.70 57.97 21.70
CA VAL A 53 -23.22 56.60 21.85
C VAL A 53 -22.40 55.62 21.02
N PHE A 54 -22.13 55.92 19.74
CA PHE A 54 -21.33 55.03 18.89
C PHE A 54 -19.91 54.83 19.42
N VAL A 55 -19.24 55.90 19.87
CA VAL A 55 -17.90 55.84 20.47
C VAL A 55 -17.92 55.03 21.77
N SER A 56 -18.87 55.27 22.67
CA SER A 56 -19.01 54.50 23.91
C SER A 56 -19.22 53.02 23.64
N GLN A 57 -20.10 52.67 22.68
CA GLN A 57 -20.32 51.29 22.28
C GLN A 57 -19.06 50.64 21.68
N ALA A 58 -18.30 51.37 20.86
CA ALA A 58 -17.04 50.89 20.31
C ALA A 58 -16.00 50.65 21.42
N CYS A 59 -15.86 51.58 22.37
CA CYS A 59 -14.96 51.43 23.53
C CYS A 59 -15.32 50.22 24.40
N ASP A 60 -16.61 50.00 24.69
CA ASP A 60 -17.04 48.85 25.50
C ASP A 60 -16.79 47.51 24.79
N ARG A 61 -16.99 47.46 23.47
CA ARG A 61 -16.66 46.28 22.67
C ARG A 61 -15.16 45.99 22.66
N LEU A 62 -14.33 47.01 22.48
CA LEU A 62 -12.87 46.88 22.55
C LEU A 62 -12.40 46.43 23.94
N ARG A 63 -13.04 46.93 25.02
CA ARG A 63 -12.73 46.51 26.39
C ARG A 63 -13.06 45.03 26.63
N ARG A 64 -14.16 44.53 26.05
CA ARG A 64 -14.55 43.10 26.13
C ARG A 64 -13.65 42.19 25.28
N LEU A 65 -13.15 42.69 24.16
CA LEU A 65 -12.24 41.95 23.28
C LEU A 65 -10.88 41.64 23.92
N GLY A 66 -10.36 42.52 24.79
CA GLY A 66 -9.05 42.33 25.41
C GLY A 66 -8.91 41.00 26.17
N PRO A 67 -9.81 40.69 27.13
CA PRO A 67 -9.82 39.40 27.82
C PRO A 67 -9.99 38.19 26.89
N GLU A 68 -10.88 38.27 25.91
CA GLU A 68 -11.12 37.17 24.95
C GLU A 68 -9.88 36.87 24.11
N LEU A 69 -9.16 37.90 23.65
CA LEU A 69 -7.92 37.74 22.91
C LEU A 69 -6.83 37.13 23.80
N LYS A 70 -6.73 37.55 25.06
CA LYS A 70 -5.78 36.99 26.02
C LYS A 70 -6.06 35.52 26.30
N GLU A 71 -7.33 35.14 26.49
CA GLU A 71 -7.70 33.74 26.69
C GLU A 71 -7.38 32.88 25.46
N ASN A 72 -7.62 33.42 24.25
CA ASN A 72 -7.28 32.73 23.00
C ASN A 72 -5.76 32.59 22.83
N GLU A 73 -4.98 33.60 23.19
CA GLU A 73 -3.52 33.55 23.22
C GLU A 73 -3.04 32.46 24.20
N ASP A 74 -3.53 32.46 25.43
CA ASP A 74 -3.19 31.46 26.46
C ASP A 74 -3.57 30.04 26.02
N HIS A 75 -4.69 29.88 25.30
CA HIS A 75 -5.10 28.60 24.72
C HIS A 75 -4.14 28.14 23.62
N LEU A 76 -3.73 29.05 22.72
CA LEU A 76 -2.76 28.74 21.66
C LEU A 76 -1.38 28.39 22.24
N VAL A 77 -0.93 29.08 23.28
CA VAL A 77 0.31 28.76 24.01
C VAL A 77 0.24 27.36 24.60
N ARG A 78 -0.82 27.03 25.36
CA ARG A 78 -1.03 25.69 25.92
C ARG A 78 -1.03 24.59 24.86
N ARG A 79 -1.69 24.84 23.72
CA ARG A 79 -1.72 23.89 22.61
C ARG A 79 -0.34 23.72 21.98
N GLY A 80 0.43 24.80 21.86
CA GLY A 80 1.81 24.77 21.40
C GLY A 80 2.72 23.94 22.31
N ASP A 81 2.58 24.07 23.63
CA ASP A 81 3.37 23.30 24.59
C ASP A 81 2.97 21.81 24.60
N ALA A 82 1.68 21.49 24.44
CA ALA A 82 1.24 20.12 24.23
C ALA A 82 1.88 19.49 22.98
N TYR A 83 1.91 20.21 21.85
CA TYR A 83 2.58 19.72 20.65
C TYR A 83 4.10 19.53 20.81
N LYS A 84 4.77 20.38 21.59
CA LYS A 84 6.20 20.19 21.90
C LYS A 84 6.43 18.91 22.70
N LEU A 85 5.57 18.62 23.67
CA LEU A 85 5.63 17.41 24.47
C LEU A 85 5.44 16.17 23.59
N ASP A 86 4.39 16.15 22.76
CA ASP A 86 4.12 15.05 21.83
C ASP A 86 5.29 14.81 20.86
N CYS A 87 5.87 15.88 20.32
CA CYS A 87 7.07 15.78 19.47
C CYS A 87 8.24 15.13 20.22
N SER A 88 8.46 15.49 21.48
CA SER A 88 9.53 14.91 22.31
C SER A 88 9.28 13.42 22.55
N THR A 89 8.04 13.04 22.88
CA THR A 89 7.67 11.63 23.11
C THR A 89 7.87 10.80 21.84
N LEU A 90 7.38 11.28 20.70
CA LEU A 90 7.56 10.61 19.41
C LEU A 90 9.05 10.49 19.04
N GLN A 91 9.86 11.49 19.35
CA GLN A 91 11.30 11.44 19.11
C GLN A 91 11.97 10.33 19.94
N ASP A 92 11.56 10.15 21.19
CA ASP A 92 12.09 9.08 22.05
C ASP A 92 11.62 7.69 21.62
N GLU A 93 10.37 7.54 21.18
CA GLU A 93 9.87 6.30 20.58
C GLU A 93 10.66 5.93 19.31
N VAL A 94 10.95 6.90 18.43
CA VAL A 94 11.77 6.68 17.24
C VAL A 94 13.18 6.23 17.61
N LYS A 95 13.81 6.83 18.64
CA LYS A 95 15.12 6.37 19.14
C LYS A 95 15.04 4.94 19.64
N GLN A 96 14.01 4.59 20.39
CA GLN A 96 13.80 3.24 20.92
C GLN A 96 13.62 2.22 19.78
N LEU A 97 12.77 2.51 18.80
CA LEU A 97 12.55 1.65 17.64
C LEU A 97 13.82 1.48 16.80
N THR A 98 14.60 2.54 16.63
CA THR A 98 15.89 2.51 15.92
C THR A 98 16.90 1.61 16.66
N GLY A 99 16.94 1.68 17.99
CA GLY A 99 17.75 0.78 18.83
C GLY A 99 17.33 -0.68 18.69
N ASN A 100 16.03 -0.97 18.76
CA ASN A 100 15.49 -2.31 18.59
C ASN A 100 15.77 -2.88 17.19
N LEU A 101 15.63 -2.07 16.15
CA LEU A 101 15.94 -2.46 14.77
C LEU A 101 17.43 -2.79 14.61
N SER A 102 18.31 -1.99 15.20
CA SER A 102 19.76 -2.25 15.21
C SER A 102 20.10 -3.56 15.92
N GLN A 103 19.41 -3.87 17.02
CA GLN A 103 19.57 -5.15 17.72
C GLN A 103 19.06 -6.32 16.89
N ALA A 104 17.91 -6.17 16.21
CA ALA A 104 17.37 -7.19 15.33
C ALA A 104 18.29 -7.46 14.13
N ALA A 105 18.89 -6.42 13.54
CA ALA A 105 19.87 -6.55 12.47
C ALA A 105 21.08 -7.39 12.92
N ARG A 106 21.68 -7.07 14.07
CA ARG A 106 22.80 -7.86 14.65
C ARG A 106 22.43 -9.33 14.88
N ARG A 107 21.21 -9.61 15.34
CA ARG A 107 20.72 -11.01 15.49
C ARG A 107 20.56 -11.70 14.14
N GLY A 108 20.13 -10.97 13.11
CA GLY A 108 20.08 -11.47 11.74
C GLY A 108 21.46 -11.88 11.23
N ASP A 109 22.46 -11.02 11.45
CA ASP A 109 23.86 -11.28 11.05
C ASP A 109 24.44 -12.52 11.76
N ASP A 110 24.20 -12.67 13.08
CA ASP A 110 24.62 -13.86 13.85
C ASP A 110 23.97 -15.15 13.31
N LEU A 111 22.67 -15.10 13.03
CA LEU A 111 21.96 -16.25 12.46
C LEU A 111 22.48 -16.61 11.07
N GLN A 112 22.81 -15.61 10.24
CA GLN A 112 23.40 -15.85 8.93
C GLN A 112 24.77 -16.53 9.06
N GLN A 113 25.64 -16.03 9.94
CA GLN A 113 26.96 -16.62 10.17
C GLN A 113 26.86 -18.08 10.66
N ARG A 114 25.91 -18.37 11.55
CA ARG A 114 25.65 -19.74 12.01
C ARG A 114 25.14 -20.66 10.89
N LEU A 115 24.33 -20.13 9.98
CA LEU A 115 23.81 -20.88 8.84
C LEU A 115 24.93 -21.19 7.84
N GLU A 116 25.81 -20.24 7.56
CA GLU A 116 27.01 -20.43 6.73
C GLU A 116 27.92 -21.53 7.32
N HIS A 117 28.19 -21.47 8.63
CA HIS A 117 28.97 -22.51 9.30
C HIS A 117 28.32 -23.91 9.18
N LYS A 118 26.99 -24.00 9.31
CA LYS A 118 26.26 -25.27 9.15
C LYS A 118 26.25 -25.77 7.70
N GLN A 119 26.24 -24.87 6.71
CA GLN A 119 26.37 -25.26 5.31
C GLN A 119 27.75 -25.85 5.03
N ASP A 120 28.80 -25.27 5.60
CA ASP A 120 30.15 -25.82 5.49
C ASP A 120 30.27 -27.18 6.19
N ASP A 121 29.71 -27.35 7.40
CA ASP A 121 29.63 -28.65 8.08
C ASP A 121 28.98 -29.72 7.17
N LEU A 122 27.87 -29.37 6.50
CA LEU A 122 27.17 -30.27 5.59
C LEU A 122 27.99 -30.59 4.33
N ARG A 123 28.74 -29.63 3.79
CA ARG A 123 29.68 -29.88 2.67
C ARG A 123 30.76 -30.88 3.09
N HIS A 124 31.37 -30.70 4.26
CA HIS A 124 32.36 -31.63 4.79
C HIS A 124 31.76 -33.02 5.04
N ALA A 125 30.55 -33.10 5.59
CA ALA A 125 29.86 -34.38 5.78
C ALA A 125 29.59 -35.08 4.44
N ARG A 126 29.18 -34.33 3.41
CA ARG A 126 28.95 -34.87 2.06
C ARG A 126 30.23 -35.44 1.44
N ILE A 127 31.35 -34.72 1.56
CA ILE A 127 32.66 -35.20 1.08
C ILE A 127 33.02 -36.53 1.76
N ARG A 128 32.88 -36.62 3.09
CA ARG A 128 33.14 -37.86 3.83
C ARG A 128 32.23 -39.02 3.40
N ILE A 129 30.96 -38.75 3.09
CA ILE A 129 30.06 -39.78 2.56
C ILE A 129 30.57 -40.28 1.21
N THR A 130 30.95 -39.38 0.29
CA THR A 130 31.46 -39.76 -1.03
C THR A 130 32.77 -40.55 -0.95
N GLU A 131 33.67 -40.19 -0.04
CA GLU A 131 34.89 -40.96 0.24
C GLU A 131 34.53 -42.35 0.78
N GLY A 132 33.57 -42.44 1.70
CA GLY A 132 33.04 -43.71 2.20
C GLY A 132 32.45 -44.58 1.09
N GLU A 133 31.64 -44.02 0.19
CA GLU A 133 31.09 -44.71 -0.97
C GLU A 133 32.19 -45.28 -1.88
N GLN A 134 33.24 -44.49 -2.16
CA GLN A 134 34.39 -44.95 -2.94
C GLN A 134 35.11 -46.13 -2.27
N THR A 135 35.36 -46.07 -0.97
CA THR A 135 35.99 -47.18 -0.24
C THR A 135 35.14 -48.46 -0.27
N ILE A 136 33.81 -48.33 -0.20
CA ILE A 136 32.89 -49.48 -0.31
C ILE A 136 32.99 -50.12 -1.69
N ASP A 137 33.04 -49.32 -2.75
CA ASP A 137 33.13 -49.84 -4.11
C ASP A 137 34.49 -50.50 -4.40
N GLU A 138 35.58 -49.98 -3.85
CA GLU A 138 36.90 -50.64 -3.86
C GLU A 138 36.84 -52.00 -3.14
N LEU A 139 36.26 -52.06 -1.93
CA LEU A 139 36.10 -53.31 -1.18
C LEU A 139 35.25 -54.33 -1.94
N LYS A 140 34.16 -53.92 -2.61
CA LYS A 140 33.36 -54.82 -3.47
C LYS A 140 34.19 -55.36 -4.64
N ALA A 141 35.04 -54.54 -5.26
CA ALA A 141 35.89 -54.98 -6.36
C ALA A 141 36.95 -55.99 -5.88
N GLN A 142 37.55 -55.77 -4.71
CA GLN A 142 38.45 -56.72 -4.07
C GLN A 142 37.73 -58.04 -3.77
N LEU A 143 36.51 -57.99 -3.22
CA LEU A 143 35.71 -59.18 -2.92
C LEU A 143 35.37 -60.00 -4.18
N ARG A 144 34.99 -59.34 -5.28
CA ARG A 144 34.77 -60.03 -6.58
C ARG A 144 36.02 -60.74 -7.06
N THR A 145 37.18 -60.09 -6.92
CA THR A 145 38.46 -60.66 -7.34
C THR A 145 38.80 -61.90 -6.51
N ALA A 146 38.63 -61.82 -5.18
CA ALA A 146 38.82 -62.95 -4.28
C ALA A 146 37.85 -64.12 -4.58
N ASN A 147 36.57 -63.83 -4.82
CA ASN A 147 35.58 -64.85 -5.19
C ASN A 147 35.96 -65.56 -6.50
N ASN A 148 36.40 -64.82 -7.52
CA ASN A 148 36.87 -65.41 -8.78
C ASN A 148 38.09 -66.33 -8.56
N GLN A 149 39.01 -65.95 -7.66
CA GLN A 149 40.15 -66.81 -7.30
C GLN A 149 39.69 -68.10 -6.61
N ILE A 150 38.74 -68.02 -5.67
CA ILE A 150 38.17 -69.20 -5.01
C ILE A 150 37.51 -70.12 -6.04
N GLU A 151 36.74 -69.56 -6.98
CA GLU A 151 36.07 -70.33 -8.03
C GLU A 151 37.09 -71.02 -8.96
N GLN A 152 38.17 -70.33 -9.34
CA GLN A 152 39.27 -70.91 -10.10
C GLN A 152 39.94 -72.08 -9.36
N LEU A 153 40.22 -71.91 -8.07
CA LEU A 153 40.80 -72.98 -7.22
C LEU A 153 39.83 -74.16 -7.06
N THR A 154 38.54 -73.88 -6.91
CA THR A 154 37.48 -74.90 -6.79
C THR A 154 37.35 -75.70 -8.09
N ASN A 155 37.37 -75.03 -9.24
CA ASN A 155 37.34 -75.68 -10.56
C ASN A 155 38.63 -76.48 -10.84
N ALA A 156 39.78 -76.00 -10.38
CA ALA A 156 41.04 -76.75 -10.46
C ALA A 156 41.01 -78.02 -9.61
N ALA A 157 40.44 -77.96 -8.40
CA ALA A 157 40.23 -79.11 -7.54
C ALA A 157 39.20 -80.10 -8.13
N ALA A 158 38.13 -79.61 -8.76
CA ALA A 158 37.13 -80.46 -9.43
C ALA A 158 37.70 -81.23 -10.63
N ARG A 159 38.70 -80.69 -11.34
CA ARG A 159 39.41 -81.38 -12.43
C ARG A 159 40.33 -82.52 -11.96
N GLN A 160 40.53 -82.69 -10.65
CA GLN A 160 41.34 -83.78 -10.06
C GLN A 160 40.51 -84.99 -9.58
N ALA A 161 39.18 -84.98 -9.71
CA ALA A 161 38.32 -86.10 -9.31
C ALA A 161 37.93 -87.01 -10.52
N PRO A 162 37.89 -88.35 -10.37
CA PRO A 162 37.50 -89.26 -11.46
C PRO A 162 35.98 -89.23 -11.72
N PRO A 163 35.52 -89.64 -12.92
CA PRO A 163 34.18 -89.31 -13.41
C PRO A 163 33.10 -90.25 -12.85
N PRO A 164 31.86 -89.77 -12.75
CA PRO A 164 30.71 -90.62 -12.98
C PRO A 164 29.87 -90.15 -14.19
N SER A 165 29.32 -91.17 -14.84
CA SER A 165 28.58 -91.23 -16.09
C SER A 165 27.21 -90.51 -16.07
N PRO A 166 26.57 -90.32 -17.25
CA PRO A 166 25.55 -89.31 -17.48
C PRO A 166 24.14 -89.80 -17.17
N THR A 167 23.25 -88.91 -16.74
CA THR A 167 21.80 -89.14 -16.78
C THR A 167 21.12 -87.95 -17.47
N ARG A 168 20.40 -88.30 -18.54
CA ARG A 168 19.58 -87.46 -19.42
C ARG A 168 18.13 -87.49 -18.90
N LEU A 169 17.36 -86.45 -19.18
CA LEU A 169 15.88 -86.27 -19.27
C LEU A 169 15.57 -84.82 -18.82
N ASP A 170 14.70 -83.99 -19.39
CA ASP A 170 14.02 -83.84 -20.67
C ASP A 170 13.36 -82.41 -20.61
N PRO A 171 12.79 -81.87 -21.71
CA PRO A 171 12.47 -80.45 -21.88
C PRO A 171 11.00 -80.08 -21.63
N SER A 172 10.75 -78.81 -21.29
CA SER A 172 9.46 -78.07 -21.34
C SER A 172 9.71 -76.66 -20.78
N SER A 173 9.13 -75.55 -21.21
CA SER A 173 8.01 -75.22 -22.09
C SER A 173 8.00 -73.69 -22.28
N ALA A 174 7.42 -73.20 -23.39
CA ALA A 174 6.81 -71.87 -23.61
C ALA A 174 7.69 -70.60 -23.41
N GLY A 175 7.54 -69.50 -24.15
CA GLY A 175 6.56 -69.07 -25.13
C GLY A 175 6.87 -67.62 -25.52
N ASP A 176 6.41 -67.25 -26.71
CA ASP A 176 5.94 -65.93 -27.15
C ASP A 176 6.80 -64.66 -27.00
N ARG A 177 7.19 -64.14 -28.17
CA ARG A 177 7.28 -62.70 -28.48
C ARG A 177 5.85 -62.09 -28.43
N PRO A 178 5.68 -60.80 -28.06
CA PRO A 178 5.76 -59.73 -29.07
C PRO A 178 6.38 -58.43 -28.52
N SER A 179 7.26 -57.73 -29.27
CA SER A 179 6.92 -56.51 -30.01
C SER A 179 5.72 -55.73 -29.48
N THR A 180 5.98 -54.72 -28.65
CA THR A 180 5.09 -53.58 -28.47
C THR A 180 5.73 -52.36 -29.13
N ASP A 181 5.41 -52.23 -30.41
CA ASP A 181 5.15 -50.96 -31.06
C ASP A 181 3.94 -50.32 -30.37
N SER A 182 4.11 -49.11 -29.88
CA SER A 182 2.99 -48.22 -29.56
C SER A 182 3.53 -46.79 -29.57
N GLY A 183 3.49 -46.19 -30.75
CA GLY A 183 3.36 -44.75 -30.91
C GLY A 183 2.18 -44.26 -30.07
N PHE A 184 2.48 -43.56 -28.98
CA PHE A 184 1.48 -42.85 -28.20
C PHE A 184 1.27 -41.50 -28.89
N ASP A 185 0.21 -41.44 -29.71
CA ASP A 185 -0.34 -40.18 -30.17
C ASP A 185 -0.77 -39.37 -28.94
N ASP A 186 -0.12 -38.22 -28.76
CA ASP A 186 -0.29 -37.27 -27.65
C ASP A 186 -1.59 -36.46 -27.82
N GLY A 187 -2.70 -37.17 -28.06
CA GLY A 187 -4.04 -36.64 -28.09
C GLY A 187 -4.62 -36.64 -26.69
N SER A 188 -4.20 -35.66 -25.86
CA SER A 188 -4.67 -35.43 -24.49
C SER A 188 -6.21 -35.32 -24.43
N SER A 189 -6.86 -36.48 -24.36
CA SER A 189 -8.30 -36.61 -24.25
C SER A 189 -8.66 -36.37 -22.79
N ALA A 190 -9.14 -35.17 -22.50
CA ALA A 190 -9.54 -34.76 -21.15
C ALA A 190 -10.39 -35.84 -20.46
N ILE A 191 -9.90 -36.35 -19.34
CA ILE A 191 -10.59 -37.37 -18.55
C ILE A 191 -11.89 -36.75 -18.01
N PRO A 192 -13.02 -37.48 -17.90
CA PRO A 192 -14.29 -36.93 -17.39
C PRO A 192 -14.17 -36.19 -16.03
N ALA A 193 -13.23 -36.60 -15.19
CA ALA A 193 -12.89 -35.93 -13.94
C ALA A 193 -12.37 -34.49 -14.14
N ASP A 194 -11.61 -34.22 -15.20
CA ASP A 194 -11.05 -32.90 -15.50
C ASP A 194 -12.13 -31.95 -16.05
N ARG A 195 -13.08 -32.46 -16.83
CA ARG A 195 -14.27 -31.69 -17.23
C ARG A 195 -15.15 -31.34 -16.03
N THR A 196 -15.27 -32.24 -15.06
CA THR A 196 -15.99 -31.96 -13.81
C THR A 196 -15.27 -30.90 -12.98
N ARG A 197 -13.94 -31.00 -12.84
CA ARG A 197 -13.11 -29.96 -12.19
C ARG A 197 -13.23 -28.60 -12.88
N GLN A 198 -13.26 -28.58 -14.21
CA GLN A 198 -13.46 -27.36 -14.99
C GLN A 198 -14.84 -26.73 -14.71
N ALA A 199 -15.90 -27.52 -14.69
CA ALA A 199 -17.25 -27.04 -14.39
C ALA A 199 -17.33 -26.44 -12.97
N ILE A 200 -16.72 -27.09 -11.98
CA ILE A 200 -16.64 -26.57 -10.60
C ILE A 200 -15.84 -25.25 -10.57
N ALA A 201 -14.70 -25.18 -11.26
CA ALA A 201 -13.88 -23.97 -11.31
C ALA A 201 -14.62 -22.79 -11.97
N LEU A 202 -15.45 -23.04 -12.99
CA LEU A 202 -16.32 -22.03 -13.60
C LEU A 202 -17.41 -21.54 -12.63
N GLY A 203 -18.06 -22.44 -11.90
CA GLY A 203 -19.04 -22.07 -10.88
C GLY A 203 -18.44 -21.25 -9.73
N LEU A 204 -17.22 -21.61 -9.30
CA LEU A 204 -16.47 -20.82 -8.32
C LEU A 204 -16.05 -19.46 -8.86
N LEU A 205 -15.67 -19.37 -10.14
CA LEU A 205 -15.32 -18.10 -10.78
C LEU A 205 -16.53 -17.15 -10.84
N ASP A 206 -17.72 -17.65 -11.18
CA ASP A 206 -18.94 -16.84 -11.18
C ASP A 206 -19.31 -16.37 -9.76
N THR A 207 -19.14 -17.25 -8.77
CA THR A 207 -19.31 -16.89 -7.35
C THR A 207 -18.31 -15.81 -6.93
N ALA A 208 -17.04 -15.96 -7.29
CA ALA A 208 -15.98 -14.98 -6.98
C ALA A 208 -16.29 -13.62 -7.61
N ASN A 209 -16.74 -13.60 -8.87
CA ASN A 209 -17.15 -12.39 -9.57
C ASN A 209 -18.37 -11.73 -8.92
N THR A 210 -19.33 -12.53 -8.46
CA THR A 210 -20.51 -12.03 -7.75
C THR A 210 -20.13 -11.37 -6.43
N GLU A 211 -19.29 -12.02 -5.62
CA GLU A 211 -18.79 -11.45 -4.36
C GLU A 211 -17.91 -10.22 -4.60
N PHE A 212 -17.12 -10.21 -5.68
CA PHE A 212 -16.33 -9.04 -6.09
C PHE A 212 -17.22 -7.83 -6.41
N ARG A 213 -18.28 -8.01 -7.20
CA ARG A 213 -19.24 -6.94 -7.54
C ARG A 213 -20.01 -6.42 -6.32
N ARG A 214 -20.22 -7.26 -5.32
CA ARG A 214 -20.82 -6.89 -4.02
C ARG A 214 -19.86 -6.13 -3.10
N GLY A 215 -18.57 -6.04 -3.45
CA GLY A 215 -17.55 -5.40 -2.62
C GLY A 215 -17.03 -6.29 -1.47
N HIS A 216 -17.33 -7.59 -1.47
CA HIS A 216 -16.85 -8.54 -0.47
C HIS A 216 -15.45 -9.06 -0.84
N TYR A 217 -14.47 -8.15 -0.89
CA TYR A 217 -13.14 -8.43 -1.45
C TYR A 217 -12.37 -9.57 -0.75
N LEU A 218 -12.53 -9.76 0.56
CA LEU A 218 -11.90 -10.89 1.28
C LEU A 218 -12.43 -12.24 0.82
N LYS A 219 -13.76 -12.37 0.67
CA LYS A 219 -14.41 -13.60 0.21
C LYS A 219 -14.10 -13.85 -1.27
N ALA A 220 -14.15 -12.79 -2.07
CA ALA A 220 -13.81 -12.84 -3.48
C ALA A 220 -12.36 -13.30 -3.69
N ASP A 221 -11.37 -12.75 -2.96
CA ASP A 221 -9.97 -13.17 -3.09
C ASP A 221 -9.77 -14.64 -2.73
N ALA A 222 -10.40 -15.12 -1.65
CA ALA A 222 -10.33 -16.53 -1.27
C ALA A 222 -10.88 -17.44 -2.38
N ALA A 223 -12.02 -17.07 -2.99
CA ALA A 223 -12.58 -17.81 -4.11
C ALA A 223 -11.67 -17.77 -5.35
N PHE A 224 -11.11 -16.61 -5.71
CA PHE A 224 -10.17 -16.50 -6.84
C PHE A 224 -8.87 -17.29 -6.62
N VAL A 225 -8.40 -17.41 -5.37
CA VAL A 225 -7.25 -18.26 -5.01
C VAL A 225 -7.54 -19.72 -5.33
N GLU A 226 -8.72 -20.22 -4.93
CA GLU A 226 -9.13 -21.59 -5.20
C GLU A 226 -9.35 -21.83 -6.69
N VAL A 227 -10.01 -20.91 -7.40
CA VAL A 227 -10.15 -20.99 -8.87
C VAL A 227 -8.77 -21.10 -9.53
N HIS A 228 -7.84 -20.21 -9.19
CA HIS A 228 -6.50 -20.23 -9.77
C HIS A 228 -5.73 -21.52 -9.43
N LYS A 229 -5.92 -22.09 -8.23
CA LYS A 229 -5.34 -23.38 -7.84
C LYS A 229 -5.92 -24.52 -8.68
N MET A 230 -7.23 -24.55 -8.89
CA MET A 230 -7.92 -25.55 -9.71
C MET A 230 -7.51 -25.44 -11.18
N VAL A 231 -7.45 -24.23 -11.74
CA VAL A 231 -7.04 -23.99 -13.12
C VAL A 231 -5.62 -24.49 -13.40
N ARG A 232 -4.69 -24.31 -12.46
CA ARG A 232 -3.31 -24.84 -12.59
C ARG A 232 -3.23 -26.36 -12.62
N GLN A 233 -4.23 -27.06 -12.10
CA GLN A 233 -4.29 -28.52 -12.10
C GLN A 233 -5.00 -29.08 -13.35
N LEU A 234 -5.64 -28.24 -14.17
CA LEU A 234 -6.30 -28.67 -15.40
C LEU A 234 -5.28 -28.85 -16.54
N PRO A 235 -5.53 -29.75 -17.50
CA PRO A 235 -4.76 -29.81 -18.75
C PRO A 235 -4.80 -28.50 -19.53
N SER A 236 -3.72 -28.16 -20.25
CA SER A 236 -3.58 -26.90 -21.00
C SER A 236 -4.72 -26.63 -21.98
N SER A 237 -5.32 -27.69 -22.56
CA SER A 237 -6.47 -27.58 -23.46
C SER A 237 -7.72 -27.02 -22.77
N LEU A 238 -7.93 -27.32 -21.48
CA LEU A 238 -9.07 -26.84 -20.69
C LEU A 238 -8.78 -25.51 -19.99
N GLN A 239 -7.51 -25.17 -19.78
CA GLN A 239 -7.11 -23.89 -19.19
C GLN A 239 -7.48 -22.69 -20.07
N GLN A 240 -7.58 -22.88 -21.40
CA GLN A 240 -7.91 -21.81 -22.34
C GLN A 240 -9.27 -21.14 -22.07
N ALA A 241 -10.18 -21.84 -21.37
CA ALA A 241 -11.46 -21.29 -20.96
C ALA A 241 -11.36 -20.23 -19.85
N PHE A 242 -10.19 -20.08 -19.22
CA PHE A 242 -9.96 -19.14 -18.13
C PHE A 242 -9.01 -18.03 -18.55
N ASP A 243 -9.46 -16.79 -18.41
CA ASP A 243 -8.57 -15.64 -18.52
C ASP A 243 -7.76 -15.49 -17.24
N THR A 244 -6.56 -16.07 -17.25
CA THR A 244 -5.61 -15.98 -16.12
C THR A 244 -5.21 -14.54 -15.80
N SER A 245 -5.25 -13.62 -16.79
CA SER A 245 -4.94 -12.22 -16.57
C SER A 245 -6.06 -11.49 -15.85
N ASP A 246 -7.32 -11.82 -16.18
CA ASP A 246 -8.49 -11.26 -15.49
C ASP A 246 -8.60 -11.75 -14.05
N ILE A 247 -8.33 -13.04 -13.81
CA ILE A 247 -8.24 -13.60 -12.45
C ILE A 247 -7.12 -12.91 -11.65
N ALA A 248 -5.94 -12.72 -12.24
CA ALA A 248 -4.83 -12.03 -11.59
C ALA A 248 -5.18 -10.56 -11.26
N TYR A 249 -5.87 -9.88 -12.18
CA TYR A 249 -6.37 -8.53 -12.01
C TYR A 249 -7.33 -8.44 -10.83
N HIS A 250 -8.37 -9.28 -10.79
CA HIS A 250 -9.35 -9.27 -9.71
C HIS A 250 -8.72 -9.54 -8.35
N ARG A 251 -7.74 -10.46 -8.27
CA ARG A 251 -6.99 -10.72 -7.04
C ARG A 251 -6.15 -9.51 -6.61
N ALA A 252 -5.48 -8.85 -7.55
CA ALA A 252 -4.72 -7.64 -7.24
C ALA A 252 -5.63 -6.53 -6.68
N VAL A 253 -6.80 -6.33 -7.27
CA VAL A 253 -7.81 -5.39 -6.76
C VAL A 253 -8.31 -5.79 -5.38
N CYS A 254 -8.65 -7.06 -5.15
CA CYS A 254 -9.12 -7.52 -3.83
C CYS A 254 -8.07 -7.28 -2.75
N ARG A 255 -6.79 -7.56 -3.05
CA ARG A 255 -5.68 -7.30 -2.13
C ARG A 255 -5.46 -5.82 -1.87
N ALA A 256 -5.68 -4.95 -2.86
CA ALA A 256 -5.62 -3.51 -2.69
C ALA A 256 -6.73 -2.93 -1.81
N GLU A 257 -7.90 -3.58 -1.79
CA GLU A 257 -9.05 -3.13 -1.00
C GLU A 257 -9.10 -3.74 0.41
N ALA A 258 -8.66 -4.99 0.58
CA ALA A 258 -8.78 -5.70 1.85
C ALA A 258 -7.45 -6.05 2.56
N GLY A 259 -6.32 -5.97 1.85
CA GLY A 259 -5.01 -6.33 2.38
C GLY A 259 -4.31 -5.20 3.14
N THR A 260 -3.13 -5.51 3.67
CA THR A 260 -2.22 -4.47 4.17
C THR A 260 -1.69 -3.63 3.02
N ASN A 261 -1.37 -2.35 3.26
CA ASN A 261 -0.89 -1.46 2.19
C ASN A 261 0.39 -1.99 1.51
N ALA A 262 1.26 -2.69 2.23
CA ALA A 262 2.48 -3.28 1.67
C ALA A 262 2.21 -4.51 0.78
N GLU A 263 1.27 -5.37 1.17
CA GLU A 263 0.84 -6.49 0.32
C GLU A 263 0.15 -6.00 -0.94
N ALA A 264 -0.70 -4.99 -0.81
CA ALA A 264 -1.38 -4.33 -1.92
C ALA A 264 -0.35 -3.81 -2.94
N GLU A 265 0.63 -3.03 -2.49
CA GLU A 265 1.72 -2.51 -3.32
C GLU A 265 2.42 -3.63 -4.10
N SER A 266 2.91 -4.67 -3.40
CA SER A 266 3.63 -5.77 -4.06
C SER A 266 2.78 -6.51 -5.10
N LYS A 267 1.48 -6.69 -4.85
CA LYS A 267 0.58 -7.39 -5.78
C LYS A 267 0.24 -6.55 -7.00
N LEU A 268 -0.01 -5.26 -6.82
CA LEU A 268 -0.30 -4.32 -7.91
C LEU A 268 0.93 -4.14 -8.83
N GLU A 269 2.12 -3.99 -8.25
CA GLU A 269 3.37 -3.91 -9.03
C GLU A 269 3.66 -5.20 -9.79
N SER A 270 3.52 -6.35 -9.12
CA SER A 270 3.68 -7.66 -9.76
C SER A 270 2.73 -7.83 -10.93
N PHE A 271 1.50 -7.32 -10.84
CA PHE A 271 0.54 -7.39 -11.94
C PHE A 271 1.01 -6.56 -13.14
N LEU A 272 1.41 -5.30 -12.93
CA LEU A 272 1.87 -4.42 -14.00
C LEU A 272 3.14 -4.93 -14.70
N GLN A 273 4.00 -5.67 -13.99
CA GLN A 273 5.24 -6.24 -14.54
C GLN A 273 5.03 -7.55 -15.31
N SER A 274 4.03 -8.36 -14.92
CA SER A 274 3.87 -9.72 -15.46
C SER A 274 2.76 -9.85 -16.50
N HIS A 275 1.85 -8.89 -16.57
CA HIS A 275 0.67 -8.97 -17.45
C HIS A 275 0.65 -7.87 -18.51
N ASP A 276 1.60 -7.92 -19.45
CA ASP A 276 1.66 -6.98 -20.57
C ASP A 276 0.43 -7.01 -21.48
N LYS A 277 -0.23 -8.17 -21.56
CA LYS A 277 -1.46 -8.38 -22.35
C LYS A 277 -2.73 -7.86 -21.69
N SER A 278 -2.65 -7.31 -20.48
CA SER A 278 -3.81 -6.77 -19.77
C SER A 278 -4.45 -5.61 -20.55
N THR A 279 -5.77 -5.49 -20.45
CA THR A 279 -6.50 -4.42 -21.13
C THR A 279 -6.05 -3.05 -20.61
N ARG A 280 -6.09 -2.02 -21.47
CA ARG A 280 -5.75 -0.64 -21.05
C ARG A 280 -6.56 -0.20 -19.82
N ARG A 281 -7.82 -0.61 -19.74
CA ARG A 281 -8.71 -0.33 -18.61
C ARG A 281 -8.24 -0.96 -17.30
N GLN A 282 -7.85 -2.24 -17.32
CA GLN A 282 -7.30 -2.91 -16.14
C GLN A 282 -5.99 -2.22 -15.70
N ARG A 283 -5.09 -1.89 -16.63
CA ARG A 283 -3.83 -1.18 -16.32
C ARG A 283 -4.09 0.19 -15.69
N ALA A 284 -5.02 0.97 -16.23
CA ALA A 284 -5.40 2.28 -15.69
C ALA A 284 -5.96 2.16 -14.27
N GLN A 285 -6.82 1.16 -14.02
CA GLN A 285 -7.38 0.91 -12.69
C GLN A 285 -6.31 0.47 -11.68
N ILE A 286 -5.41 -0.45 -12.06
CA ILE A 286 -4.31 -0.90 -11.19
C ILE A 286 -3.36 0.25 -10.88
N THR A 287 -3.04 1.07 -11.87
CA THR A 287 -2.19 2.27 -11.71
C THR A 287 -2.83 3.26 -10.72
N HIS A 288 -4.15 3.49 -10.83
CA HIS A 288 -4.90 4.32 -9.89
C HIS A 288 -4.88 3.77 -8.46
N LEU A 289 -5.10 2.46 -8.30
CA LEU A 289 -5.05 1.79 -6.99
C LEU A 289 -3.65 1.83 -6.38
N LEU A 290 -2.61 1.71 -7.20
CA LEU A 290 -1.22 1.80 -6.76
C LEU A 290 -0.89 3.22 -6.27
N ALA A 291 -1.30 4.25 -7.01
CA ALA A 291 -1.20 5.64 -6.56
C ALA A 291 -1.88 5.84 -5.20
N ARG A 292 -3.12 5.35 -5.04
CA ARG A 292 -3.87 5.42 -3.78
C ARG A 292 -3.15 4.70 -2.63
N THR A 293 -2.56 3.55 -2.91
CA THR A 293 -1.79 2.76 -1.94
C THR A 293 -0.52 3.50 -1.49
N HIS A 294 0.21 4.14 -2.41
CA HIS A 294 1.36 4.96 -2.06
C HIS A 294 0.98 6.21 -1.25
N VAL A 295 -0.20 6.81 -1.48
CA VAL A 295 -0.72 7.87 -0.60
C VAL A 295 -0.89 7.35 0.82
N LYS A 296 -1.53 6.18 0.99
CA LYS A 296 -1.68 5.55 2.31
C LYS A 296 -0.31 5.29 2.94
N LEU A 297 0.68 4.83 2.18
CA LEU A 297 2.06 4.61 2.67
C LEU A 297 2.86 5.90 2.92
N GLY A 298 2.31 7.08 2.60
CA GLY A 298 2.98 8.37 2.76
C GLY A 298 4.04 8.69 1.71
N ARG A 299 4.13 7.90 0.63
CA ARG A 299 5.08 8.08 -0.47
C ARG A 299 4.50 9.02 -1.54
N LEU A 300 4.26 10.29 -1.16
CA LEU A 300 3.50 11.24 -1.99
C LEU A 300 4.14 11.53 -3.37
N ASP A 301 5.46 11.51 -3.48
CA ASP A 301 6.14 11.77 -4.76
C ASP A 301 5.93 10.64 -5.78
N VAL A 302 5.92 9.40 -5.31
CA VAL A 302 5.65 8.21 -6.13
C VAL A 302 4.16 8.11 -6.44
N ALA A 303 3.31 8.41 -5.45
CA ALA A 303 1.86 8.49 -5.65
C ALA A 303 1.48 9.51 -6.74
N LEU A 304 2.14 10.68 -6.77
CA LEU A 304 1.91 11.71 -7.79
C LEU A 304 2.22 11.19 -9.20
N GLU A 305 3.32 10.45 -9.35
CA GLU A 305 3.75 9.90 -10.63
C GLU A 305 2.72 8.90 -11.19
N TYR A 306 2.32 7.92 -10.37
CA TYR A 306 1.29 6.97 -10.75
C TYR A 306 -0.07 7.63 -10.97
N SER A 307 -0.41 8.65 -10.18
CA SER A 307 -1.67 9.39 -10.34
C SER A 307 -1.71 10.14 -11.68
N CYS A 308 -0.62 10.80 -12.08
CA CYS A 308 -0.54 11.45 -13.40
C CYS A 308 -0.68 10.43 -14.53
N SER A 309 -0.02 9.27 -14.40
CA SER A 309 -0.12 8.19 -15.38
C SER A 309 -1.55 7.65 -15.48
N ALA A 310 -2.21 7.42 -14.35
CA ALA A 310 -3.60 6.95 -14.31
C ALA A 310 -4.56 7.95 -14.97
N VAL A 311 -4.41 9.26 -14.69
CA VAL A 311 -5.23 10.31 -15.34
C VAL A 311 -5.02 10.32 -16.85
N GLY A 312 -3.78 10.21 -17.32
CA GLY A 312 -3.45 10.10 -18.75
C GLY A 312 -4.11 8.90 -19.40
N GLN A 313 -3.93 7.71 -18.82
CA GLN A 313 -4.51 6.47 -19.33
C GLN A 313 -6.04 6.51 -19.37
N TRP A 314 -6.70 7.02 -18.31
CA TRP A 314 -8.16 7.14 -18.30
C TRP A 314 -8.67 8.16 -19.30
N HIS A 315 -7.93 9.26 -19.53
CA HIS A 315 -8.30 10.24 -20.54
C HIS A 315 -8.23 9.67 -21.96
N GLU A 316 -7.24 8.84 -22.26
CA GLU A 316 -7.13 8.14 -23.55
C GLU A 316 -8.24 7.12 -23.77
N ILE A 317 -8.74 6.50 -22.69
CA ILE A 317 -9.83 5.52 -22.76
C ILE A 317 -11.17 6.23 -22.96
N ASP A 318 -11.52 7.11 -22.03
CA ASP A 318 -12.76 7.89 -22.07
C ASP A 318 -12.64 9.08 -21.10
N PRO A 319 -12.54 10.32 -21.60
CA PRO A 319 -12.42 11.51 -20.76
C PRO A 319 -13.71 11.86 -19.98
N SER A 320 -14.84 11.23 -20.32
CA SER A 320 -16.14 11.48 -19.69
C SER A 320 -16.52 10.48 -18.60
N CYS A 321 -15.78 9.38 -18.48
CA CYS A 321 -16.10 8.32 -17.53
C CYS A 321 -15.84 8.73 -16.07
N ASP A 322 -16.59 8.14 -15.14
CA ASP A 322 -16.43 8.41 -13.70
C ASP A 322 -15.03 8.06 -13.19
N GLN A 323 -14.40 7.02 -13.75
CA GLN A 323 -13.06 6.58 -13.36
C GLN A 323 -11.99 7.61 -13.71
N HIS A 324 -12.16 8.36 -14.80
CA HIS A 324 -11.28 9.48 -15.13
C HIS A 324 -11.36 10.55 -14.03
N PHE A 325 -12.56 10.95 -13.61
CA PHE A 325 -12.74 11.93 -12.55
C PHE A 325 -12.31 11.41 -11.18
N ASP A 326 -12.40 10.10 -10.92
CA ASP A 326 -11.80 9.48 -9.74
C ASP A 326 -10.28 9.64 -9.73
N ALA A 327 -9.61 9.38 -10.85
CA ALA A 327 -8.17 9.58 -10.97
C ALA A 327 -7.76 11.05 -10.78
N VAL A 328 -8.54 11.99 -11.34
CA VAL A 328 -8.33 13.43 -11.16
C VAL A 328 -8.56 13.85 -9.70
N ALA A 329 -9.58 13.33 -9.03
CA ALA A 329 -9.84 13.58 -7.61
C ALA A 329 -8.67 13.11 -6.73
N LEU A 330 -8.09 11.95 -7.04
CA LEU A 330 -6.91 11.46 -6.34
C LEU A 330 -5.69 12.37 -6.58
N LEU A 331 -5.47 12.82 -7.82
CA LEU A 331 -4.40 13.77 -8.15
C LEU A 331 -4.52 15.07 -7.36
N VAL A 332 -5.73 15.65 -7.34
CA VAL A 332 -6.05 16.85 -6.57
C VAL A 332 -5.77 16.63 -5.08
N ARG A 333 -6.14 15.47 -4.52
CA ARG A 333 -5.86 15.15 -3.12
C ARG A 333 -4.35 15.07 -2.85
N ILE A 334 -3.57 14.43 -3.72
CA ILE A 334 -2.12 14.34 -3.59
C ILE A 334 -1.49 15.74 -3.59
N LEU A 335 -1.94 16.64 -4.47
CA LEU A 335 -1.45 18.02 -4.52
C LEU A 335 -1.76 18.81 -3.23
N HIS A 336 -2.94 18.61 -2.65
CA HIS A 336 -3.27 19.18 -1.33
C HIS A 336 -2.33 18.64 -0.24
N LEU A 337 -2.11 17.33 -0.20
CA LEU A 337 -1.20 16.70 0.77
C LEU A 337 0.26 17.15 0.61
N GLN A 338 0.67 17.56 -0.60
CA GLN A 338 1.98 18.15 -0.86
C GLN A 338 2.06 19.66 -0.57
N VAL A 339 1.03 20.27 0.04
CA VAL A 339 0.96 21.70 0.35
C VAL A 339 1.04 22.58 -0.92
N LYS A 340 0.39 22.13 -2.01
CA LYS A 340 0.28 22.86 -3.29
C LYS A 340 -1.19 23.15 -3.65
N PRO A 341 -1.94 23.89 -2.80
CA PRO A 341 -3.37 24.10 -3.00
C PRO A 341 -3.71 24.84 -4.30
N LEU A 342 -2.86 25.80 -4.71
CA LEU A 342 -3.07 26.54 -5.96
C LEU A 342 -3.06 25.63 -7.19
N LYS A 343 -2.16 24.65 -7.23
CA LYS A 343 -2.11 23.66 -8.32
C LYS A 343 -3.32 22.74 -8.30
N ALA A 344 -3.78 22.38 -7.11
CA ALA A 344 -4.97 21.56 -6.96
C ALA A 344 -6.24 22.30 -7.44
N LEU A 345 -6.38 23.58 -7.10
CA LEU A 345 -7.46 24.45 -7.60
C LEU A 345 -7.40 24.60 -9.12
N ALA A 346 -6.22 24.85 -9.68
CA ALA A 346 -6.05 24.95 -11.13
C ALA A 346 -6.49 23.67 -11.87
N VAL A 347 -6.25 22.48 -11.30
CA VAL A 347 -6.73 21.20 -11.85
C VAL A 347 -8.26 21.08 -11.73
N ILE A 348 -8.84 21.48 -10.60
CA ILE A 348 -10.31 21.47 -10.40
C ILE A 348 -11.00 22.41 -11.40
N ASP A 349 -10.42 23.57 -11.70
CA ASP A 349 -11.01 24.53 -12.63
C ASP A 349 -11.06 24.03 -14.08
N LYS A 350 -10.25 23.03 -14.42
CA LYS A 350 -10.30 22.35 -15.71
C LYS A 350 -11.35 21.24 -15.80
N CYS A 351 -11.98 20.88 -14.68
CA CYS A 351 -13.05 19.89 -14.67
C CYS A 351 -14.40 20.54 -15.05
N PRO A 352 -15.33 19.80 -15.69
CA PRO A 352 -16.70 20.24 -15.90
C PRO A 352 -17.38 20.65 -14.59
N GLU A 353 -18.21 21.71 -14.62
CA GLU A 353 -18.84 22.27 -13.40
C GLU A 353 -19.61 21.23 -12.58
N ASN A 354 -20.38 20.35 -13.25
CA ASN A 354 -21.13 19.27 -12.60
C ASN A 354 -20.26 18.20 -11.92
N ARG A 355 -18.93 18.21 -12.15
CA ARG A 355 -17.97 17.26 -11.55
C ARG A 355 -17.04 17.90 -10.53
N LYS A 356 -17.00 19.23 -10.40
CA LYS A 356 -16.04 19.91 -9.49
C LYS A 356 -16.22 19.50 -8.04
N ASP A 357 -17.46 19.42 -7.55
CA ASP A 357 -17.73 19.04 -6.15
C ASP A 357 -17.42 17.57 -5.87
N TYR A 358 -17.64 16.70 -6.84
CA TYR A 358 -17.22 15.31 -6.78
C TYR A 358 -15.69 15.20 -6.63
N VAL A 359 -14.94 15.89 -7.50
CA VAL A 359 -13.48 15.89 -7.50
C VAL A 359 -12.91 16.45 -6.20
N ARG A 360 -13.54 17.48 -5.61
CA ARG A 360 -13.14 18.05 -4.31
C ARG A 360 -13.37 17.09 -3.14
N SER A 361 -14.50 16.38 -3.15
CA SER A 361 -14.98 15.63 -1.97
C SER A 361 -14.53 14.16 -1.92
N LYS A 362 -14.38 13.49 -3.07
CA LYS A 362 -14.21 12.03 -3.16
C LYS A 362 -13.10 11.45 -2.27
N TYR A 363 -11.95 12.12 -2.22
CA TYR A 363 -10.77 11.69 -1.45
C TYR A 363 -10.40 12.65 -0.32
N SER A 364 -11.34 13.50 0.14
CA SER A 364 -11.08 14.46 1.23
C SER A 364 -10.64 13.77 2.53
N ASN A 365 -11.14 12.57 2.79
CA ASN A 365 -10.82 11.75 3.97
C ASN A 365 -9.56 10.87 3.78
N LEU A 366 -8.96 10.85 2.59
CA LEU A 366 -7.75 10.05 2.36
C LEU A 366 -6.56 10.73 3.04
N LEU A 367 -6.06 10.13 4.11
CA LEU A 367 -4.92 10.61 4.87
C LEU A 367 -3.66 9.82 4.50
N SER A 368 -2.52 10.49 4.52
CA SER A 368 -1.21 9.83 4.52
C SER A 368 -0.98 9.21 5.90
N THR A 369 -0.40 8.01 5.99
CA THR A 369 -0.03 7.41 7.30
C THR A 369 0.86 8.35 8.13
N VAL A 370 1.65 9.20 7.47
CA VAL A 370 2.47 10.26 8.12
C VAL A 370 1.58 11.33 8.78
N ALA A 371 0.40 11.61 8.25
CA ALA A 371 -0.54 12.60 8.79
C ALA A 371 -1.42 12.04 9.93
N ILE A 372 -1.68 10.73 9.96
CA ILE A 372 -2.51 10.09 10.99
C ILE A 372 -1.79 10.06 12.35
N GLN A 373 -0.46 9.90 12.35
CA GLN A 373 0.33 9.99 13.59
C GLN A 373 0.36 11.41 14.20
N ALA A 374 0.02 12.44 13.42
CA ALA A 374 -0.05 13.82 13.92
C ALA A 374 -1.40 14.22 14.53
N THR A 375 -2.44 13.36 14.46
CA THR A 375 -3.82 13.73 14.85
C THR A 375 -4.55 12.70 15.73
N GLY A 376 -3.89 11.61 16.15
CA GLY A 376 -4.50 10.48 16.86
C GLY A 376 -4.38 10.48 18.40
N GLY A 377 -4.75 11.56 19.09
CA GLY A 377 -4.94 11.55 20.55
C GLY A 377 -6.41 11.28 20.91
N ARG A 378 -6.78 10.01 21.10
CA ARG A 378 -8.14 9.60 21.50
C ARG A 378 -8.27 9.69 23.02
N MET A 379 -9.24 10.49 23.51
CA MET A 379 -9.62 10.53 24.92
C MET A 379 -10.02 9.14 25.46
N PRO A 380 -9.63 8.77 26.69
CA PRO A 380 -10.17 7.60 27.37
C PRO A 380 -11.56 7.91 27.96
N PRO A 381 -12.46 6.90 28.06
CA PRO A 381 -13.73 7.06 28.76
C PRO A 381 -13.48 7.11 30.27
N THR A 382 -14.14 8.06 30.93
CA THR A 382 -14.16 8.24 32.38
C THR A 382 -15.09 7.19 33.00
N GLN A 383 -14.58 6.37 33.92
CA GLN A 383 -15.39 5.79 35.00
C GLN A 383 -14.55 5.64 36.28
N PRO A 384 -15.18 5.75 37.47
CA PRO A 384 -14.53 6.12 38.72
C PRO A 384 -14.06 4.93 39.59
N ASP A 385 -13.17 5.27 40.52
CA ASP A 385 -12.54 4.48 41.58
C ASP A 385 -13.44 3.48 42.35
N ALA A 386 -12.89 2.29 42.66
CA ALA A 386 -12.55 1.79 44.01
C ALA A 386 -12.00 0.31 43.93
N PRO A 387 -11.53 -0.34 45.02
CA PRO A 387 -10.15 -0.77 45.19
C PRO A 387 -9.90 -2.29 45.04
N GLN A 388 -8.64 -2.65 44.81
CA GLN A 388 -8.14 -4.04 44.84
C GLN A 388 -8.17 -4.66 46.25
N PRO A 389 -8.18 -6.00 46.31
CA PRO A 389 -7.06 -6.69 46.95
C PRO A 389 -6.42 -7.75 46.04
N GLY A 390 -5.12 -7.94 46.21
CA GLY A 390 -4.27 -8.75 45.33
C GLY A 390 -4.37 -10.25 45.52
N VAL A 391 -3.57 -10.97 44.73
CA VAL A 391 -2.74 -12.13 45.07
C VAL A 391 -1.92 -12.52 43.83
N SER A 392 -0.68 -12.91 44.11
CA SER A 392 0.37 -13.49 43.27
C SER A 392 -0.05 -14.68 42.39
N ASP A 393 0.55 -14.84 41.21
CA ASP A 393 1.61 -15.84 41.01
C ASP A 393 2.09 -15.92 39.55
N GLY A 394 3.35 -16.31 39.41
CA GLY A 394 4.09 -16.26 38.16
C GLY A 394 3.91 -17.46 37.22
N ARG A 395 4.52 -17.26 36.04
CA ARG A 395 5.28 -18.22 35.20
C ARG A 395 4.87 -18.15 33.71
N PRO A 396 5.81 -17.91 32.77
CA PRO A 396 5.64 -18.09 31.31
C PRO A 396 5.94 -19.56 30.94
N PRO A 397 5.91 -20.06 29.67
CA PRO A 397 5.97 -19.35 28.38
C PRO A 397 5.14 -19.95 27.23
N ARG A 398 5.01 -19.26 26.08
CA ARG A 398 5.16 -19.92 24.77
C ARG A 398 5.38 -18.92 23.63
N LEU A 399 6.59 -18.95 23.08
CA LEU A 399 6.94 -18.38 21.79
C LEU A 399 6.30 -19.23 20.68
N GLN A 400 5.53 -18.59 19.81
CA GLN A 400 5.23 -19.10 18.47
C GLN A 400 5.90 -18.19 17.44
N VAL A 401 6.80 -18.78 16.68
CA VAL A 401 7.47 -18.22 15.50
C VAL A 401 6.55 -18.45 14.30
N PRO A 402 6.42 -17.50 13.36
CA PRO A 402 6.05 -17.82 11.99
C PRO A 402 7.29 -17.93 11.09
N SER A 403 7.33 -19.04 10.36
CA SER A 403 8.25 -19.40 9.30
C SER A 403 8.14 -18.49 8.07
N THR A 404 9.32 -18.14 7.51
CA THR A 404 9.76 -18.13 6.08
C THR A 404 8.74 -17.84 4.98
N ALA A 405 9.02 -17.15 3.88
CA ALA A 405 10.23 -16.61 3.26
C ALA A 405 9.80 -15.79 2.02
N ARG A 406 10.63 -14.87 1.53
CA ARG A 406 10.61 -14.48 0.11
C ARG A 406 12.03 -14.16 -0.39
N PRO A 407 12.38 -14.50 -1.65
CA PRO A 407 13.75 -14.42 -2.15
C PRO A 407 14.14 -13.01 -2.61
N ARG A 408 15.45 -12.76 -2.54
CA ARG A 408 16.18 -11.62 -3.10
C ARG A 408 16.63 -11.99 -4.52
N PRO A 409 16.46 -11.14 -5.56
CA PRO A 409 17.24 -11.27 -6.78
C PRO A 409 18.60 -10.61 -6.59
N GLY A 410 19.62 -11.30 -7.10
CA GLY A 410 21.04 -10.96 -6.95
C GLY A 410 21.47 -9.70 -7.70
N ALA A 411 22.58 -9.18 -7.22
CA ALA A 411 23.35 -8.12 -7.83
C ALA A 411 23.92 -8.59 -9.18
N GLY A 412 23.56 -7.89 -10.24
CA GLY A 412 24.24 -7.89 -11.53
C GLY A 412 24.62 -6.45 -11.85
N SER A 413 25.87 -6.11 -11.55
CA SER A 413 26.49 -4.84 -11.90
C SER A 413 26.69 -4.77 -13.41
N ILE A 414 26.00 -3.84 -14.08
CA ILE A 414 26.45 -3.30 -15.37
C ILE A 414 26.32 -1.78 -15.28
N VAL A 415 27.46 -1.13 -15.43
CA VAL A 415 27.67 0.31 -15.51
C VAL A 415 26.75 0.90 -16.59
N SER A 416 25.91 1.85 -16.21
CA SER A 416 25.25 2.77 -17.14
C SER A 416 25.20 4.15 -16.50
N GLY A 417 25.83 5.11 -17.17
CA GLY A 417 26.03 6.47 -16.68
C GLY A 417 24.71 7.16 -16.37
N THR A 418 24.50 7.48 -15.11
CA THR A 418 23.38 8.32 -14.67
C THR A 418 23.80 9.78 -14.78
N THR A 419 23.25 10.46 -15.78
CA THR A 419 23.17 11.93 -15.76
C THR A 419 22.30 12.34 -14.56
N ASN A 420 22.85 13.18 -13.68
CA ASN A 420 22.13 13.78 -12.57
C ASN A 420 21.08 14.76 -13.11
N THR A 421 19.94 14.23 -13.53
CA THR A 421 18.76 15.03 -13.87
C THR A 421 18.20 15.64 -12.58
N SER A 422 18.23 16.97 -12.51
CA SER A 422 17.64 17.76 -11.42
C SER A 422 16.22 17.28 -11.09
N THR A 423 15.84 17.29 -9.83
CA THR A 423 14.49 16.94 -9.35
C THR A 423 13.39 17.76 -10.04
N ALA A 424 13.71 18.97 -10.51
CA ALA A 424 12.84 19.78 -11.34
C ALA A 424 12.60 19.17 -12.74
N SER A 425 13.64 18.61 -13.36
CA SER A 425 13.55 17.94 -14.67
C SER A 425 12.71 16.67 -14.59
N LYS A 426 12.93 15.84 -13.57
CA LYS A 426 12.10 14.65 -13.29
C LYS A 426 10.63 15.01 -13.06
N ARG A 427 10.34 16.15 -12.41
CA ARG A 427 8.96 16.65 -12.23
C ARG A 427 8.33 17.12 -13.53
N ALA A 428 9.08 17.82 -14.39
CA ALA A 428 8.58 18.27 -15.69
C ALA A 428 8.25 17.08 -16.61
N GLU A 429 9.03 16.00 -16.53
CA GLU A 429 8.76 14.75 -17.27
C GLU A 429 7.46 14.08 -16.83
N ARG A 430 7.17 14.05 -15.51
CA ARG A 430 5.95 13.43 -14.96
C ARG A 430 4.67 14.03 -15.53
N TYR A 431 4.64 15.35 -15.75
CA TYR A 431 3.46 16.00 -16.28
C TYR A 431 3.25 15.74 -17.79
N LYS A 432 4.25 15.24 -18.52
CA LYS A 432 4.08 14.94 -19.96
C LYS A 432 2.99 13.90 -20.22
N GLN A 433 2.72 13.02 -19.26
CA GLN A 433 1.69 11.98 -19.32
C GLN A 433 0.27 12.51 -19.10
N LEU A 434 0.12 13.76 -18.64
CA LEU A 434 -1.19 14.35 -18.44
C LEU A 434 -1.76 14.90 -19.76
N PRO A 435 -3.10 14.91 -19.90
CA PRO A 435 -3.77 15.65 -20.96
C PRO A 435 -3.33 17.12 -20.97
N LEU A 436 -3.26 17.72 -22.17
CA LEU A 436 -2.74 19.08 -22.37
C LEU A 436 -3.38 20.11 -21.44
N LEU A 437 -4.70 20.01 -21.23
CA LEU A 437 -5.46 20.91 -20.37
C LEU A 437 -4.97 20.93 -18.91
N PHE A 438 -4.53 19.78 -18.38
CA PHE A 438 -3.97 19.68 -17.02
C PHE A 438 -2.49 20.04 -16.99
N ARG A 439 -1.75 19.77 -18.07
CA ARG A 439 -0.35 20.21 -18.19
C ARG A 439 -0.22 21.71 -18.05
N MET A 440 -1.06 22.47 -18.76
CA MET A 440 -1.08 23.94 -18.68
C MET A 440 -1.45 24.47 -17.29
N ALA A 441 -2.21 23.70 -16.50
CA ALA A 441 -2.59 24.09 -15.14
C ALA A 441 -1.47 23.84 -14.10
N LEU A 442 -0.49 22.99 -14.43
CA LEU A 442 0.54 22.53 -13.49
C LEU A 442 1.95 23.08 -13.78
N THR A 443 2.18 23.58 -14.99
CA THR A 443 3.32 24.44 -15.35
C THR A 443 3.09 25.84 -14.83
#